data_AF-A0A520IEM3-F1
#
_entry.id   AF-A0A520IEM3-F1
#
_cell.length_a   1.000
_cell.length_b   1.000
_cell.length_c   1.000
_cell.angle_alpha   90.00
_cell.angle_beta   90.00
_cell.angle_gamma   90.00
#
_symmetry.space_group_name_H-M   'P 1'
#
loop_
_entity.id
_entity.type
_entity.pdbx_description
1 polymer ?
#
loop_
_entity_poly.entity_id
_entity_poly.type
_entity_poly.pdbx_seq_one_letter_code
_entity_poly.pdbx_strand_id
1 'polypeptide(L)'
;MTGTVDRRRWVIVAMVFFAIMLNYVDRQILALLKPTLETEFAWSDQDYANMGTAFQFATAVAFLGTGWFIDRVGLRFGFALGVAVWSLAGMAHAFASGVAGFIAARVVLGVGESVGTPAAVKTAATYFERHDRQMALGIGNTAPNVG
;
A
#
# COMPACT_ATOMS: atom_id res chain seq x y z
N MET A 1 -19.21 7.42 -29.27
CA MET A 1 -19.27 8.67 -28.47
C MET A 1 -17.84 9.08 -28.18
N THR A 2 -17.32 10.02 -28.95
CA THR A 2 -15.96 10.56 -28.88
C THR A 2 -15.91 11.75 -27.90
N GLY A 3 -14.80 11.89 -27.16
CA GLY A 3 -14.17 13.22 -27.07
C GLY A 3 -14.26 14.04 -25.77
N THR A 4 -14.44 13.45 -24.60
CA THR A 4 -13.87 14.07 -23.38
C THR A 4 -13.11 13.01 -22.62
N VAL A 5 -11.78 13.12 -22.61
CA VAL A 5 -10.95 12.51 -21.57
C VAL A 5 -11.49 13.08 -20.25
N ASP A 6 -12.34 12.30 -19.58
CA ASP A 6 -13.04 12.79 -18.39
C ASP A 6 -11.98 13.12 -17.34
N ARG A 7 -11.82 14.42 -17.03
CA ARG A 7 -10.87 14.95 -16.05
C ARG A 7 -10.88 14.16 -14.74
N ARG A 8 -12.04 13.58 -14.39
CA ARG A 8 -12.25 12.72 -13.23
C ARG A 8 -11.39 11.45 -13.25
N ARG A 9 -11.14 10.84 -14.41
CA ARG A 9 -10.31 9.62 -14.55
C ARG A 9 -8.85 9.90 -14.19
N TRP A 10 -8.32 11.05 -14.62
CA TRP A 10 -6.97 11.48 -14.29
C TRP A 10 -6.81 11.91 -12.83
N VAL A 11 -7.86 12.48 -12.22
CA VAL A 11 -7.87 12.71 -10.76
C VAL A 11 -7.76 11.39 -10.00
N ILE A 12 -8.49 10.34 -10.42
CA ILE A 12 -8.38 9.01 -9.79
C ILE A 12 -6.95 8.45 -9.93
N VAL A 13 -6.33 8.57 -11.12
CA VAL A 13 -4.93 8.14 -11.32
C VAL A 13 -3.99 8.92 -10.41
N ALA A 14 -4.14 10.24 -10.31
CA ALA A 14 -3.32 11.05 -9.41
C ALA A 14 -3.51 10.64 -7.94
N MET A 15 -4.73 10.39 -7.49
CA MET A 15 -5.01 9.91 -6.13
C MET A 15 -4.35 8.55 -5.86
N VAL A 16 -4.48 7.60 -6.79
CA VAL A 16 -3.86 6.27 -6.68
C VAL A 16 -2.34 6.39 -6.70
N PHE A 17 -1.78 7.26 -7.54
CA PHE A 17 -0.35 7.56 -7.61
C PHE A 17 0.17 8.04 -6.25
N PHE A 18 -0.43 9.09 -5.67
CA PHE A 18 -0.01 9.61 -4.37
C PHE A 18 -0.18 8.59 -3.25
N ALA A 19 -1.25 7.78 -3.31
CA ALA A 19 -1.48 6.72 -2.35
C ALA A 19 -0.36 5.66 -2.39
N ILE A 20 0.05 5.23 -3.58
CA ILE A 20 1.16 4.26 -3.77
C ILE A 20 2.50 4.90 -3.38
N MET A 21 2.73 6.16 -3.75
CA MET A 21 3.95 6.90 -3.38
C MET A 21 4.10 6.99 -1.87
N LEU A 22 3.08 7.47 -1.16
CA LEU A 22 3.09 7.56 0.31
C LEU A 22 3.30 6.19 0.95
N ASN A 23 2.65 5.17 0.42
CA ASN A 23 2.83 3.82 0.90
C ASN A 23 4.28 3.32 0.80
N TYR A 24 4.97 3.70 -0.28
CA TYR A 24 6.36 3.34 -0.49
C TYR A 24 7.30 4.09 0.48
N VAL A 25 7.04 5.37 0.71
CA VAL A 25 7.75 6.17 1.71
C VAL A 25 7.61 5.52 3.09
N ASP A 26 6.41 5.14 3.50
CA ASP A 26 6.14 4.49 4.80
C ASP A 26 6.93 3.18 4.99
N ARG A 27 7.14 2.42 3.90
CA ARG A 27 7.99 1.21 3.92
C ARG A 27 9.45 1.55 4.18
N GLN A 28 9.96 2.64 3.60
CA GLN A 28 11.36 3.04 3.74
C GLN A 28 11.67 3.69 5.09
N ILE A 29 10.70 4.40 5.69
CA ILE A 29 10.87 5.09 6.97
C ILE A 29 11.40 4.16 8.07
N LEU A 30 10.96 2.90 8.14
CA LEU A 30 11.45 1.99 9.18
C LEU A 30 12.94 1.68 9.04
N ALA A 31 13.40 1.46 7.81
CA ALA A 31 14.81 1.19 7.54
C ALA A 31 15.67 2.43 7.86
N LEU A 32 15.14 3.61 7.57
CA LEU A 32 15.79 4.89 7.89
C LEU A 32 15.87 5.13 9.41
N LEU A 33 14.79 4.86 10.13
CA LEU A 33 14.70 5.07 11.57
C LEU A 33 15.30 3.93 12.40
N LYS A 34 15.72 2.82 11.76
CA LYS A 34 16.27 1.65 12.43
C LYS A 34 17.33 2.02 13.50
N PRO A 35 18.39 2.81 13.21
CA PRO A 35 19.42 3.10 14.22
C PRO A 35 18.87 3.86 15.44
N THR A 36 17.91 4.75 15.22
CA THR A 36 17.25 5.52 16.28
C THR A 36 16.36 4.63 17.14
N LEU A 37 15.51 3.81 16.50
CA LEU A 37 14.57 2.92 17.18
C LEU A 37 15.28 1.78 17.92
N GLU A 38 16.39 1.27 17.40
CA GLU A 38 17.25 0.30 18.09
C GLU A 38 17.83 0.89 19.36
N THR A 39 18.26 2.15 19.34
CA THR A 39 18.78 2.84 20.54
C THR A 39 17.68 3.14 21.55
N GLU A 40 16.51 3.58 21.10
CA GLU A 40 15.40 3.99 21.96
C GLU A 40 14.69 2.79 22.62
N PHE A 41 14.45 1.72 21.87
CA PHE A 41 13.70 0.56 22.33
C PHE A 41 14.56 -0.68 22.57
N ALA A 42 15.89 -0.57 22.42
CA ALA A 42 16.86 -1.64 22.62
C ALA A 42 16.57 -2.90 21.78
N TRP A 43 16.14 -2.72 20.54
CA TRP A 43 15.87 -3.83 19.62
C TRP A 43 17.15 -4.43 19.06
N SER A 44 17.09 -5.72 18.75
CA SER A 44 18.15 -6.40 18.02
C SER A 44 17.94 -6.36 16.51
N ASP A 45 19.00 -6.60 15.75
CA ASP A 45 18.93 -6.84 14.29
C ASP A 45 17.92 -7.95 13.94
N GLN A 46 17.82 -8.97 14.81
CA GLN A 46 16.88 -10.07 14.65
C GLN A 46 15.43 -9.60 14.79
N ASP A 47 15.14 -8.66 15.69
CA ASP A 47 13.80 -8.09 15.86
C ASP A 47 13.38 -7.30 14.63
N TYR A 48 14.27 -6.47 14.09
CA TYR A 48 14.05 -5.76 12.84
C TYR A 48 13.80 -6.73 11.67
N ALA A 49 14.61 -7.79 11.57
CA ALA A 49 14.42 -8.82 10.55
C ALA A 49 13.06 -9.51 10.69
N ASN A 50 12.66 -9.87 11.92
CA ASN A 50 11.36 -10.48 12.22
C ASN A 50 10.19 -9.57 11.83
N MET A 51 10.30 -8.25 12.03
CA MET A 51 9.28 -7.28 11.57
C MET A 51 9.12 -7.32 10.05
N GLY A 52 10.24 -7.29 9.31
CA GLY A 52 10.24 -7.39 7.86
C GLY A 52 9.65 -8.71 7.36
N THR A 53 10.03 -9.83 7.98
CA THR A 53 9.50 -11.15 7.62
C THR A 53 8.00 -11.27 7.91
N ALA A 54 7.54 -10.82 9.09
CA ALA A 54 6.13 -10.86 9.46
C ALA A 54 5.27 -10.03 8.50
N PHE A 55 5.75 -8.83 8.14
CA PHE A 55 5.12 -7.97 7.13
C PHE A 55 4.98 -8.66 5.77
N GLN A 56 6.09 -9.21 5.25
CA GLN A 56 6.10 -9.87 3.95
C GLN A 56 5.21 -11.12 3.94
N PHE A 57 5.27 -11.92 5.00
CA PHE A 57 4.46 -13.13 5.14
C PHE A 57 2.96 -12.79 5.20
N ALA A 58 2.57 -11.81 6.02
CA ALA A 58 1.19 -11.36 6.12
C ALA A 58 0.67 -10.84 4.77
N THR A 59 1.48 -10.03 4.08
CA THR A 59 1.18 -9.51 2.74
C THR A 59 0.98 -10.65 1.74
N ALA A 60 1.87 -11.64 1.74
CA ALA A 60 1.80 -12.79 0.83
C ALA A 60 0.52 -13.62 1.05
N VAL A 61 0.17 -13.89 2.31
CA VAL A 61 -1.06 -14.60 2.66
C VAL A 61 -2.29 -13.79 2.26
N ALA A 62 -2.31 -12.47 2.52
CA ALA A 62 -3.42 -11.60 2.16
C ALA A 62 -3.63 -11.51 0.65
N PHE A 63 -2.56 -11.54 -0.16
CA PHE A 63 -2.65 -11.54 -1.62
C PHE A 63 -3.49 -12.70 -2.16
N LEU A 64 -3.45 -13.88 -1.54
CA LEU A 64 -4.23 -15.05 -1.97
C LEU A 64 -5.75 -14.78 -1.94
N GLY A 65 -6.22 -13.97 -0.99
CA GLY A 65 -7.63 -13.62 -0.83
C GLY A 65 -8.05 -12.28 -1.47
N THR A 66 -7.08 -11.46 -1.88
CA THR A 66 -7.35 -10.08 -2.29
C THR A 66 -8.23 -9.98 -3.54
N GLY A 67 -8.00 -10.85 -4.53
CA GLY A 67 -8.80 -10.87 -5.76
C GLY A 67 -10.28 -11.13 -5.48
N TRP A 68 -10.57 -12.20 -4.73
CA TRP A 68 -11.91 -12.54 -4.27
C TRP A 68 -12.57 -11.40 -3.47
N PHE A 69 -11.81 -10.77 -2.57
CA PHE A 69 -12.28 -9.66 -1.77
C PHE A 69 -12.70 -8.46 -2.65
N ILE A 70 -11.85 -8.04 -3.58
CA ILE A 70 -12.12 -6.94 -4.52
C ILE A 70 -13.30 -7.25 -5.43
N ASP A 71 -13.47 -8.50 -5.85
CA ASP A 71 -14.60 -8.93 -6.67
C ASP A 71 -15.93 -8.88 -5.90
N ARG A 72 -15.91 -9.24 -4.60
CA ARG A 72 -17.12 -9.26 -3.75
C ARG A 72 -17.52 -7.89 -3.23
N VAL A 73 -16.56 -7.11 -2.75
CA VAL A 73 -16.79 -5.80 -2.10
C VAL A 73 -16.86 -4.66 -3.12
N GLY A 74 -16.32 -4.89 -4.31
CA GLY A 74 -16.26 -3.92 -5.38
C GLY A 74 -15.02 -3.04 -5.29
N LEU A 75 -14.53 -2.64 -6.46
CA LEU A 75 -13.25 -1.96 -6.64
C LEU A 75 -13.13 -0.66 -5.84
N ARG A 76 -14.15 0.20 -5.91
CA ARG A 76 -14.10 1.54 -5.27
C ARG A 76 -14.03 1.44 -3.75
N PHE A 77 -14.91 0.62 -3.15
CA PHE A 77 -14.96 0.48 -1.70
C PHE A 77 -13.81 -0.38 -1.17
N GLY A 78 -13.47 -1.46 -1.86
CA GLY A 78 -12.35 -2.32 -1.49
C GLY A 78 -11.01 -1.56 -1.46
N PHE A 79 -10.73 -0.74 -2.47
CA PHE A 79 -9.53 0.10 -2.48
C PHE A 79 -9.55 1.16 -1.36
N ALA A 80 -10.68 1.85 -1.17
CA ALA A 80 -10.82 2.83 -0.08
C ALA A 80 -10.62 2.19 1.31
N LEU A 81 -11.12 0.97 1.53
CA LEU A 81 -10.91 0.23 2.76
C LEU A 81 -9.44 -0.15 2.94
N GLY A 82 -8.77 -0.62 1.88
CA GLY A 82 -7.34 -0.92 1.91
C GLY A 82 -6.52 0.31 2.32
N VAL A 83 -6.81 1.46 1.68
CA VAL A 83 -6.19 2.75 2.01
C VAL A 83 -6.41 3.12 3.47
N ALA A 84 -7.65 3.04 3.94
CA ALA A 84 -7.98 3.36 5.33
C ALA A 84 -7.23 2.44 6.31
N VAL A 85 -7.21 1.12 6.05
CA VAL A 85 -6.54 0.14 6.91
C VAL A 85 -5.04 0.40 6.97
N TRP A 86 -4.37 0.60 5.84
CA TRP A 86 -2.93 0.84 5.86
C TRP A 86 -2.60 2.19 6.51
N SER A 87 -3.43 3.22 6.32
CA SER A 87 -3.20 4.53 6.96
C SER A 87 -3.38 4.47 8.47
N LEU A 88 -4.42 3.78 8.95
CA LEU A 88 -4.62 3.52 10.39
C LEU A 88 -3.47 2.72 10.98
N ALA A 89 -2.97 1.71 10.26
CA ALA A 89 -1.82 0.91 10.69
C ALA A 89 -0.53 1.75 10.72
N GLY A 90 -0.33 2.65 9.76
CA GLY A 90 0.75 3.63 9.77
C GLY A 90 0.71 4.50 11.03
N MET A 91 -0.45 5.07 11.35
CA MET A 91 -0.62 5.84 12.59
C MET A 91 -0.43 4.99 13.85
N ALA A 92 -0.82 3.72 13.84
CA ALA A 92 -0.67 2.82 14.98
C ALA A 92 0.81 2.61 15.37
N HIS A 93 1.76 2.78 14.45
CA HIS A 93 3.19 2.73 14.76
C HIS A 93 3.61 3.84 15.74
N ALA A 94 2.97 5.01 15.69
CA ALA A 94 3.28 6.11 16.61
C ALA A 94 2.91 5.80 18.07
N PHE A 95 2.05 4.80 18.31
CA PHE A 95 1.64 4.36 19.63
C PHE A 95 2.36 3.07 20.07
N ALA A 96 3.21 2.50 19.22
CA ALA A 96 3.92 1.27 19.54
C ALA A 96 5.13 1.58 20.44
N SER A 97 5.21 0.91 21.59
CA SER A 97 6.29 1.10 22.59
C SER A 97 7.28 -0.06 22.65
N GLY A 98 7.25 -0.97 21.67
CA GLY A 98 8.12 -2.14 21.64
C GLY A 98 7.89 -3.04 20.43
N VAL A 99 8.78 -4.03 20.25
CA VAL A 99 8.86 -4.89 19.06
C VAL A 99 7.51 -5.47 18.65
N ALA A 100 6.76 -6.04 19.60
CA ALA A 100 5.47 -6.67 19.32
C ALA A 100 4.43 -5.69 18.75
N GLY A 101 4.41 -4.45 19.24
CA GLY A 101 3.52 -3.41 18.74
C GLY A 101 3.86 -3.02 17.30
N PHE A 102 5.16 -2.87 17.01
CA PHE A 102 5.66 -2.62 15.66
C PHE A 102 5.34 -3.78 14.71
N ILE A 103 5.55 -5.04 15.13
CA ILE A 103 5.19 -6.23 14.34
C ILE A 103 3.69 -6.25 14.05
N ALA A 104 2.84 -6.01 15.05
CA ALA A 104 1.40 -6.01 14.87
C ALA A 104 0.95 -4.93 13.87
N ALA A 105 1.45 -3.71 14.03
CA ALA A 105 1.17 -2.61 13.11
C ALA A 105 1.67 -2.91 11.69
N ARG A 106 2.86 -3.53 11.54
CA ARG A 106 3.39 -3.99 10.25
C ARG A 106 2.52 -5.07 9.61
N VAL A 107 2.06 -6.06 10.37
CA VAL A 107 1.19 -7.12 9.85
C VAL A 107 -0.11 -6.53 9.30
N VAL A 108 -0.77 -5.64 10.06
CA VAL A 108 -2.00 -4.97 9.59
C VAL A 108 -1.72 -4.11 8.36
N LEU A 109 -0.60 -3.39 8.34
CA LEU A 109 -0.16 -2.60 7.18
C LEU A 109 -0.05 -3.48 5.93
N GLY A 110 0.67 -4.62 6.03
CA GLY A 110 0.86 -5.54 4.92
C GLY A 110 -0.43 -6.15 4.37
N VAL A 111 -1.39 -6.45 5.25
CA VAL A 111 -2.74 -6.90 4.85
C VAL A 111 -3.51 -5.81 4.11
N GLY A 112 -3.44 -4.55 4.57
CA GLY A 112 -4.08 -3.43 3.88
C GLY A 112 -3.48 -3.16 2.50
N GLU A 113 -2.15 -3.21 2.42
CA GLU A 113 -1.39 -2.97 1.18
C GLU A 113 -1.62 -4.02 0.10
N SER A 114 -1.97 -5.25 0.46
CA SER A 114 -2.20 -6.32 -0.53
C SER A 114 -3.29 -5.94 -1.54
N VAL A 115 -4.24 -5.08 -1.13
CA VAL A 115 -5.33 -4.57 -1.98
C VAL A 115 -4.85 -3.64 -3.07
N GLY A 116 -3.71 -2.96 -2.87
CA GLY A 116 -3.23 -1.88 -3.72
C GLY A 116 -3.02 -2.29 -5.18
N THR A 117 -2.13 -3.26 -5.42
CA THR A 117 -1.75 -3.68 -6.78
C THR A 117 -2.93 -4.24 -7.59
N PRO A 118 -3.74 -5.18 -7.07
CA PRO A 118 -4.88 -5.71 -7.83
C PRO A 118 -5.94 -4.65 -8.12
N ALA A 119 -6.19 -3.74 -7.17
CA ALA A 119 -7.12 -2.64 -7.37
C ALA A 119 -6.59 -1.63 -8.41
N ALA A 120 -5.30 -1.31 -8.43
CA ALA A 120 -4.71 -0.43 -9.44
C ALA A 120 -4.85 -1.02 -10.85
N VAL A 121 -4.51 -2.32 -11.00
CA VAL A 121 -4.66 -3.03 -12.28
C VAL A 121 -6.12 -3.08 -12.72
N LYS A 122 -7.05 -3.40 -11.82
CA LYS A 122 -8.49 -3.45 -12.13
C LYS A 122 -9.06 -2.07 -12.44
N THR A 123 -8.61 -1.01 -11.76
CA THR A 123 -8.99 0.39 -12.05
C THR A 123 -8.54 0.82 -13.43
N ALA A 124 -7.27 0.59 -13.77
CA ALA A 124 -6.77 0.82 -15.11
C ALA A 124 -7.58 0.00 -16.14
N ALA A 125 -8.01 -1.20 -15.75
CA ALA A 125 -8.79 -2.05 -16.63
C ALA A 125 -10.21 -1.55 -16.90
N THR A 126 -10.90 -1.05 -15.87
CA THR A 126 -12.31 -0.66 -15.94
C THR A 126 -12.50 0.76 -16.50
N TYR A 127 -11.60 1.71 -16.19
CA TYR A 127 -11.83 3.13 -16.47
C TYR A 127 -11.06 3.68 -17.69
N PHE A 128 -10.05 2.96 -18.21
CA PHE A 128 -9.22 3.44 -19.32
C PHE A 128 -9.39 2.59 -20.57
N GLU A 129 -9.41 3.25 -21.73
CA GLU A 129 -9.38 2.60 -23.03
C GLU A 129 -8.00 1.96 -23.28
N ARG A 130 -7.91 1.01 -24.23
CA ARG A 130 -6.67 0.25 -24.49
C ARG A 130 -5.43 1.13 -24.72
N HIS A 131 -5.60 2.32 -25.31
CA HIS A 131 -4.50 3.24 -25.59
C HIS A 131 -4.00 3.97 -24.34
N ASP A 132 -4.88 4.47 -23.48
CA ASP A 132 -4.50 5.19 -22.25
C ASP A 132 -4.13 4.27 -21.07
N ARG A 133 -4.59 3.01 -21.09
CA ARG A 133 -4.38 2.06 -19.98
C ARG A 133 -2.90 1.85 -19.66
N GLN A 134 -2.05 1.74 -20.69
CA GLN A 134 -0.61 1.54 -20.50
C GLN A 134 0.05 2.75 -19.85
N MET A 135 -0.38 3.96 -20.22
CA MET A 135 0.13 5.19 -19.61
C MET A 135 -0.32 5.32 -18.15
N ALA A 136 -1.59 5.00 -17.83
CA ALA A 136 -2.08 5.01 -16.45
C ALA A 136 -1.33 4.00 -15.55
N LEU A 137 -1.08 2.79 -16.05
CA LEU A 137 -0.27 1.80 -15.34
C LEU A 137 1.20 2.23 -15.24
N GLY A 138 1.74 2.85 -16.28
CA GLY A 138 3.10 3.38 -16.29
C GLY A 138 3.29 4.44 -15.22
N ILE A 139 2.38 5.41 -15.11
CA ILE A 139 2.38 6.43 -14.05
C ILE A 139 2.27 5.77 -12.67
N GLY A 140 1.38 4.78 -12.50
CA GLY A 140 1.30 4.02 -11.25
C GLY A 140 2.63 3.35 -10.85
N ASN A 141 3.35 2.79 -11.83
CA ASN A 141 4.65 2.14 -11.60
C ASN A 141 5.80 3.13 -11.36
N THR A 142 5.67 4.41 -11.74
CA THR A 142 6.69 5.41 -11.40
C THR A 142 6.56 5.93 -9.98
N ALA A 143 5.38 5.80 -9.35
CA ALA A 143 5.14 6.30 -7.99
C ALA A 143 6.14 5.77 -6.94
N PRO A 144 6.46 4.44 -6.91
CA PRO A 144 7.48 3.90 -6.02
C PRO A 144 8.92 4.39 -6.26
N ASN A 145 9.23 4.97 -7.43
CA ASN A 145 10.57 5.50 -7.72
C ASN A 145 10.73 6.95 -7.27
N VAL A 146 9.61 7.64 -7.05
CA VAL A 146 9.59 9.04 -6.59
C VAL A 146 9.54 9.13 -5.07
N GLY A 147 8.90 8.17 -4.41
CA GLY A 147 8.84 8.03 -2.95
C GLY A 147 9.98 7.18 -2.42
#